data_AF-F9FCF3-F1
#
_entry.id   AF-F9FCF3-F1
#
_cell.length_a   1.000
_cell.length_b   1.000
_cell.length_c   1.000
_cell.angle_alpha   90.00
_cell.angle_beta   90.00
_cell.angle_gamma   90.00
#
_symmetry.space_group_name_H-M   'P 1'
#
loop_
_entity.id
_entity.type
_entity.pdbx_description
1 polymer ?
#
loop_
_entity_poly.entity_id
_entity_poly.type
_entity_poly.pdbx_seq_one_letter_code
_entity_poly.pdbx_strand_id
1 'polypeptide(L)'
;MHLEEEHQTGLKVSTVYRTPGPTLRHPGSGPLPTSTDSFAHTGLWSSTLNITNNWSTMATQLIALPAVERLSPTVIRILGGNPGKFTLQGTNTYLLGTGRRRLLIDTGEGRNAWISSIRETLQQENATIDTALITHWHHDHTGGIKDLLSISPQTRIFKHTPEEGQHEIRHGQRFQVDGATLTASYTPGHTKDHMVFVLEEEDAMFTADNVLGQGTAVFEDMVTYLRSLEEMKPLFKGRAYPGHGPVIENGPAKIAEYIAHRKQREDQVIQTLKTGPGEVETQESALWSAWTATDLVEVIYKDVPQNLHPAARGGVLQILGKLESEGRVAHDGDEWKLLADGRASL
;
A
#
# COMPACT_ATOMS: atom_id res chain seq x y z
N MET A 1 52.98 -4.10 42.07
CA MET A 1 53.60 -4.83 40.95
C MET A 1 52.98 -4.24 39.69
N HIS A 2 53.46 -3.14 39.10
CA HIS A 2 54.74 -2.98 38.36
C HIS A 2 54.98 -4.20 37.47
N LEU A 3 54.97 -4.08 36.14
CA LEU A 3 55.88 -3.28 35.27
C LEU A 3 55.12 -2.89 33.97
N GLU A 4 55.17 -1.63 33.49
CA GLU A 4 56.09 -1.05 32.45
C GLU A 4 55.90 -1.67 31.05
N GLU A 5 55.98 -0.99 29.90
CA GLU A 5 56.19 0.40 29.47
C GLU A 5 55.93 0.44 27.94
N GLU A 6 55.56 1.62 27.43
CA GLU A 6 55.94 2.30 26.17
C GLU A 6 56.09 1.52 24.83
N HIS A 7 55.72 2.05 23.64
CA HIS A 7 56.17 3.31 23.07
C HIS A 7 55.39 3.72 21.80
N GLN A 8 55.54 5.01 21.46
CA GLN A 8 54.90 5.78 20.39
C GLN A 8 55.37 5.48 18.96
N THR A 9 54.58 5.91 17.97
CA THR A 9 54.89 6.78 16.80
C THR A 9 53.73 6.62 15.78
N GLY A 10 53.10 7.62 15.14
CA GLY A 10 53.48 8.99 14.85
C GLY A 10 53.75 9.14 13.35
N LEU A 11 52.73 9.38 12.50
CA LEU A 11 52.94 10.01 11.18
C LEU A 11 51.66 10.66 10.64
N LYS A 12 51.71 12.00 10.59
CA LYS A 12 50.84 12.88 9.80
C LYS A 12 51.36 12.94 8.37
N VAL A 13 50.46 12.96 7.39
CA VAL A 13 50.73 13.59 6.08
C VAL A 13 49.51 14.43 5.67
N SER A 14 49.73 15.73 5.58
CA SER A 14 48.85 16.73 4.99
C SER A 14 49.22 16.93 3.51
N THR A 15 48.25 17.08 2.62
CA THR A 15 48.45 17.85 1.38
C THR A 15 47.18 18.57 0.98
N VAL A 16 47.30 19.89 0.91
CA VAL A 16 46.36 20.89 0.40
C VAL A 16 46.64 21.07 -1.09
N TYR A 17 45.63 21.27 -1.96
CA TYR A 17 45.71 22.27 -3.03
C TYR A 17 44.31 22.69 -3.54
N ARG A 18 44.29 23.93 -4.04
CA ARG A 18 43.20 24.90 -4.23
C ARG A 18 42.24 24.63 -5.40
N THR A 19 41.07 25.28 -5.28
CA THR A 19 40.10 25.61 -6.34
C THR A 19 40.66 26.53 -7.43
N PRO A 20 39.97 26.59 -8.60
CA PRO A 20 39.28 27.85 -8.95
C PRO A 20 37.92 27.65 -9.66
N GLY A 21 36.99 28.60 -9.48
CA GLY A 21 35.88 28.87 -10.43
C GLY A 21 36.14 30.19 -11.17
N PRO A 22 35.12 30.87 -11.73
CA PRO A 22 34.08 30.41 -12.67
C PRO A 22 34.11 31.24 -13.98
N THR A 23 33.40 30.83 -15.05
CA THR A 23 33.06 31.76 -16.16
C THR A 23 31.73 31.44 -16.84
N LEU A 24 30.87 32.46 -16.85
CA LEU A 24 29.62 32.65 -17.59
C LEU A 24 29.82 32.68 -19.12
N ARG A 25 28.81 32.27 -19.90
CA ARG A 25 28.39 32.87 -21.20
C ARG A 25 27.10 32.21 -21.76
N HIS A 26 26.01 32.99 -21.78
CA HIS A 26 24.99 33.06 -22.86
C HIS A 26 25.21 34.42 -23.57
N PRO A 27 24.60 34.80 -24.72
CA PRO A 27 23.43 34.23 -25.43
C PRO A 27 23.61 34.11 -26.97
N GLY A 28 22.60 33.58 -27.68
CA GLY A 28 22.54 33.61 -29.15
C GLY A 28 21.16 33.18 -29.67
N SER A 29 20.53 34.06 -30.44
CA SER A 29 19.14 34.06 -30.88
C SER A 29 18.99 33.86 -32.39
N GLY A 30 17.89 33.19 -32.80
CA GLY A 30 17.21 33.30 -34.11
C GLY A 30 17.45 32.18 -35.14
N PRO A 31 16.61 32.01 -36.19
CA PRO A 31 15.27 32.57 -36.44
C PRO A 31 14.17 31.52 -36.78
N LEU A 32 12.93 32.01 -36.83
CA LEU A 32 11.71 31.36 -37.35
C LEU A 32 11.77 31.08 -38.86
N PRO A 33 10.87 30.21 -39.36
CA PRO A 33 10.15 30.52 -40.59
C PRO A 33 8.62 30.47 -40.41
N THR A 34 8.00 31.47 -41.05
CA THR A 34 6.59 31.61 -41.37
C THR A 34 6.21 30.76 -42.59
N SER A 35 5.03 30.16 -42.61
CA SER A 35 4.07 30.33 -43.72
C SER A 35 2.72 29.67 -43.40
N THR A 36 1.71 30.37 -43.89
CA THR A 36 0.28 30.08 -43.92
C THR A 36 -0.06 28.99 -44.95
N ASP A 37 -1.06 28.15 -44.67
CA ASP A 37 -2.17 27.95 -45.61
C ASP A 37 -3.38 27.28 -44.97
N SER A 38 -4.55 27.83 -45.30
CA SER A 38 -5.89 27.36 -45.00
C SER A 38 -6.33 26.29 -46.01
N PHE A 39 -7.15 25.30 -45.60
CA PHE A 39 -8.50 25.00 -46.13
C PHE A 39 -9.00 23.61 -45.68
N ALA A 40 -10.12 23.65 -44.95
CA ALA A 40 -11.32 22.82 -44.97
C ALA A 40 -11.34 21.27 -45.16
N HIS A 41 -12.29 20.70 -44.40
CA HIS A 41 -13.18 19.55 -44.68
C HIS A 41 -12.86 18.14 -44.10
N THR A 42 -13.73 17.76 -43.15
CA THR A 42 -14.49 16.49 -43.00
C THR A 42 -13.77 15.16 -42.71
N GLY A 43 -14.28 14.44 -41.72
CA GLY A 43 -14.09 12.98 -41.54
C GLY A 43 -13.78 12.63 -40.08
N LEU A 44 -14.79 12.21 -39.30
CA LEU A 44 -15.09 10.80 -38.98
C LEU A 44 -14.15 10.17 -37.94
N TRP A 45 -14.70 10.07 -36.73
CA TRP A 45 -14.65 8.95 -35.77
C TRP A 45 -13.67 7.81 -36.06
N SER A 46 -12.77 7.58 -35.10
CA SER A 46 -12.47 6.30 -34.44
C SER A 46 -10.97 6.21 -34.14
N SER A 47 -10.58 6.63 -32.94
CA SER A 47 -9.31 6.20 -32.35
C SER A 47 -9.65 5.24 -31.22
N THR A 48 -9.78 3.96 -31.59
CA THR A 48 -9.70 2.85 -30.65
C THR A 48 -8.33 2.94 -29.97
N LEU A 49 -8.28 3.41 -28.73
CA LEU A 49 -7.09 3.26 -27.90
C LEU A 49 -6.92 1.77 -27.63
N ASN A 50 -6.03 1.14 -28.41
CA ASN A 50 -5.42 -0.14 -28.07
C ASN A 50 -4.58 0.06 -26.81
N ILE A 51 -5.20 -0.02 -25.64
CA ILE A 51 -4.50 -0.21 -24.38
C ILE A 51 -4.08 -1.68 -24.37
N THR A 52 -2.89 -1.96 -24.88
CA THR A 52 -2.28 -3.28 -24.74
C THR A 52 -2.08 -3.58 -23.25
N ASN A 53 -2.84 -4.56 -22.76
CA ASN A 53 -2.71 -5.15 -21.42
C ASN A 53 -1.33 -5.82 -21.29
N ASN A 54 -0.34 -5.09 -20.76
CA ASN A 54 0.92 -5.68 -20.29
C ASN A 54 0.80 -6.09 -18.82
N TRP A 55 -0.01 -7.11 -18.52
CA TRP A 55 0.05 -7.77 -17.21
C TRP A 55 0.25 -9.29 -17.29
N SER A 56 0.85 -9.76 -18.39
CA SER A 56 1.38 -11.11 -18.48
C SER A 56 2.58 -11.26 -17.53
N THR A 57 2.29 -11.82 -16.35
CA THR A 57 3.08 -12.83 -15.64
C THR A 57 4.60 -12.72 -15.75
N MET A 58 5.18 -11.67 -15.17
CA MET A 58 6.43 -11.84 -14.46
C MET A 58 6.09 -11.76 -12.98
N ALA A 59 6.36 -12.84 -12.23
CA ALA A 59 6.48 -12.72 -10.78
C ALA A 59 7.52 -11.62 -10.54
N THR A 60 7.05 -10.41 -10.22
CA THR A 60 7.95 -9.27 -10.06
C THR A 60 8.88 -9.65 -8.92
N GLN A 61 10.16 -9.86 -9.24
CA GLN A 61 11.15 -10.24 -8.25
C GLN A 61 11.05 -9.24 -7.10
N LEU A 62 10.81 -9.74 -5.88
CA LEU A 62 10.74 -8.89 -4.71
C LEU A 62 12.05 -8.15 -4.58
N ILE A 63 12.00 -6.82 -4.47
CA ILE A 63 13.21 -6.06 -4.22
C ILE A 63 13.77 -6.45 -2.84
N ALA A 64 15.09 -6.48 -2.72
CA ALA A 64 15.71 -6.73 -1.43
C ALA A 64 15.54 -5.51 -0.51
N LEU A 65 15.09 -5.74 0.71
CA LEU A 65 14.97 -4.71 1.75
C LEU A 65 15.93 -5.08 2.91
N PRO A 66 16.75 -4.13 3.40
CA PRO A 66 17.55 -4.38 4.60
C PRO A 66 16.66 -4.56 5.83
N ALA A 67 17.13 -5.35 6.79
CA ALA A 67 16.42 -5.66 8.03
C ALA A 67 16.07 -4.41 8.85
N VAL A 68 16.97 -3.42 8.86
CA VAL A 68 16.75 -2.10 9.47
C VAL A 68 17.18 -1.03 8.47
N GLU A 69 16.34 -0.01 8.29
CA GLU A 69 16.63 1.12 7.40
C GLU A 69 16.13 2.42 7.99
N ARG A 70 16.99 3.43 8.08
CA ARG A 70 16.58 4.80 8.37
C ARG A 70 16.06 5.43 7.08
N LEU A 71 14.75 5.60 6.96
CA LEU A 71 14.08 6.15 5.79
C LEU A 71 14.05 7.69 5.79
N SER A 72 14.21 8.28 6.98
CA SER A 72 14.27 9.73 7.18
C SER A 72 14.91 10.06 8.55
N PRO A 73 15.12 11.35 8.88
CA PRO A 73 15.51 11.74 10.23
C PRO A 73 14.53 11.24 11.32
N THR A 74 13.24 11.09 10.99
CA THR A 74 12.16 10.74 11.93
C THR A 74 11.76 9.28 11.87
N VAL A 75 11.96 8.58 10.75
CA VAL A 75 11.39 7.24 10.48
C VAL A 75 12.48 6.20 10.27
N ILE A 76 12.45 5.14 11.08
CA ILE A 76 13.26 3.93 10.93
C ILE A 76 12.33 2.74 10.67
N ARG A 77 12.53 2.01 9.59
CA ARG A 77 11.84 0.76 9.29
C ARG A 77 12.63 -0.42 9.85
N ILE A 78 11.94 -1.35 10.51
CA ILE A 78 12.48 -2.60 11.01
C ILE A 78 11.61 -3.73 10.45
N LEU A 79 12.19 -4.63 9.66
CA LEU A 79 11.48 -5.78 9.10
C LEU A 79 11.17 -6.83 10.17
N GLY A 80 9.97 -7.41 10.10
CA GLY A 80 9.47 -8.46 11.00
C GLY A 80 10.21 -9.79 10.90
N GLY A 81 11.11 -9.97 9.91
CA GLY A 81 11.86 -11.21 9.71
C GLY A 81 10.98 -12.40 9.30
N ASN A 82 9.82 -12.11 8.72
CA ASN A 82 8.76 -13.06 8.34
C ASN A 82 8.42 -12.96 6.84
N PRO A 83 9.37 -13.19 5.91
CA PRO A 83 9.07 -13.14 4.49
C PRO A 83 8.08 -14.25 4.09
N GLY A 84 7.20 -13.95 3.15
CA GLY A 84 6.11 -14.86 2.81
C GLY A 84 5.26 -14.38 1.64
N LYS A 85 4.32 -15.25 1.23
CA LYS A 85 3.42 -14.97 0.10
C LYS A 85 2.59 -13.70 0.32
N PHE A 86 2.15 -13.47 1.55
CA PHE A 86 1.30 -12.33 1.91
C PHE A 86 2.10 -11.17 2.52
N THR A 87 3.20 -11.49 3.22
CA THR A 87 4.04 -10.51 3.92
C THR A 87 5.21 -9.98 3.06
N LEU A 88 5.37 -10.48 1.84
CA LEU A 88 6.44 -10.12 0.89
C LEU A 88 7.83 -10.33 1.50
N GLN A 89 8.64 -9.28 1.64
CA GLN A 89 9.94 -9.30 2.31
C GLN A 89 9.84 -9.48 3.84
N GLY A 90 8.64 -9.30 4.40
CA GLY A 90 8.34 -9.27 5.82
C GLY A 90 7.48 -8.06 6.18
N THR A 91 6.90 -8.07 7.38
CA THR A 91 6.14 -6.92 7.88
C THR A 91 7.07 -5.74 8.14
N ASN A 92 6.72 -4.57 7.64
CA ASN A 92 7.39 -3.33 7.96
C ASN A 92 6.84 -2.81 9.29
N THR A 93 7.67 -2.81 10.32
CA THR A 93 7.39 -2.05 11.54
C THR A 93 8.14 -0.73 11.49
N TYR A 94 7.60 0.32 12.11
CA TYR A 94 8.17 1.66 12.02
C TYR A 94 8.40 2.27 13.40
N LEU A 95 9.64 2.65 13.69
CA LEU A 95 10.02 3.40 14.88
C LEU A 95 10.10 4.89 14.52
N LEU A 96 9.34 5.74 15.23
CA LEU A 96 9.19 7.15 14.90
C LEU A 96 9.58 8.09 16.04
N GLY A 97 10.14 9.23 15.65
CA GLY A 97 10.52 10.34 16.52
C GLY A 97 12.03 10.63 16.45
N THR A 98 12.45 11.72 17.09
CA THR A 98 13.84 12.17 17.21
C THR A 98 14.36 12.21 18.66
N GLY A 99 13.48 12.24 19.67
CA GLY A 99 13.85 12.12 21.10
C GLY A 99 13.85 10.71 21.72
N ARG A 100 14.15 10.62 23.03
CA ARG A 100 14.30 9.34 23.76
C ARG A 100 13.04 8.47 23.74
N ARG A 101 11.85 9.06 23.76
CA ARG A 101 10.58 8.33 23.67
C ARG A 101 10.14 8.29 22.22
N ARG A 102 9.86 7.09 21.71
CA ARG A 102 9.48 6.83 20.31
C ARG A 102 8.07 6.25 20.24
N LEU A 103 7.43 6.45 19.09
CA LEU A 103 6.25 5.67 18.68
C LEU A 103 6.71 4.44 17.91
N LEU A 104 5.98 3.33 18.04
CA LEU A 104 6.15 2.15 17.18
C LEU A 104 4.84 1.89 16.44
N ILE A 105 4.91 1.60 15.13
CA ILE A 105 3.78 1.06 14.37
C ILE A 105 4.04 -0.42 14.09
N ASP A 106 3.09 -1.26 14.51
CA ASP A 106 3.08 -2.72 14.40
C ASP A 106 4.27 -3.46 15.04
N THR A 107 4.13 -4.79 15.18
CA THR A 107 5.07 -5.62 15.96
C THR A 107 5.57 -6.88 15.25
N GLY A 108 5.23 -7.08 13.98
CA GLY A 108 5.59 -8.32 13.29
C GLY A 108 4.88 -9.54 13.92
N GLU A 109 5.35 -10.73 13.56
CA GLU A 109 4.92 -12.02 14.16
C GLU A 109 5.68 -12.37 15.46
N GLY A 110 6.53 -11.48 15.99
CA GLY A 110 7.39 -11.81 17.14
C GLY A 110 8.57 -12.72 16.77
N ARG A 111 9.10 -12.64 15.55
CA ARG A 111 10.28 -13.44 15.15
C ARG A 111 11.53 -12.95 15.88
N ASN A 112 12.42 -13.87 16.24
CA ASN A 112 13.70 -13.56 16.88
C ASN A 112 14.53 -12.51 16.11
N ALA A 113 14.49 -12.53 14.77
CA ALA A 113 15.19 -11.54 13.94
C ALA A 113 14.68 -10.11 14.19
N TRP A 114 13.36 -9.93 14.31
CA TRP A 114 12.75 -8.65 14.65
C TRP A 114 13.07 -8.21 16.08
N ILE A 115 12.95 -9.14 17.05
CA ILE A 115 13.27 -8.92 18.46
C ILE A 115 14.72 -8.45 18.65
N SER A 116 15.67 -9.06 17.94
CA SER A 116 17.07 -8.62 17.96
C SER A 116 17.23 -7.23 17.33
N SER A 117 16.65 -7.02 16.14
CA SER A 117 16.75 -5.76 15.40
C SER A 117 16.18 -4.57 16.17
N ILE A 118 15.01 -4.72 16.80
CA ILE A 118 14.40 -3.64 17.58
C ILE A 118 15.20 -3.32 18.84
N ARG A 119 15.76 -4.33 19.53
CA ARG A 119 16.61 -4.11 20.70
C ARG A 119 17.89 -3.34 20.34
N GLU A 120 18.57 -3.77 19.28
CA GLU A 120 19.78 -3.11 18.78
C GLU A 120 19.49 -1.68 18.31
N THR A 121 18.39 -1.48 17.58
CA THR A 121 17.97 -0.15 17.13
C THR A 121 17.69 0.77 18.30
N LEU A 122 16.92 0.34 19.31
CA LEU A 122 16.64 1.15 20.50
C LEU A 122 17.90 1.51 21.28
N GLN A 123 18.87 0.59 21.37
CA GLN A 123 20.15 0.85 22.02
C GLN A 123 20.98 1.89 21.26
N GLN A 124 21.09 1.75 19.93
CA GLN A 124 21.83 2.69 19.07
C GLN A 124 21.23 4.10 19.10
N GLU A 125 19.90 4.19 19.15
CA GLU A 125 19.15 5.44 19.21
C GLU A 125 19.06 6.04 20.63
N ASN A 126 19.55 5.33 21.65
CA ASN A 126 19.36 5.64 23.07
C ASN A 126 17.87 5.95 23.40
N ALA A 127 16.98 5.11 22.87
CA ALA A 127 15.55 5.31 22.87
C ALA A 127 14.77 4.21 23.60
N THR A 128 13.53 4.51 23.94
CA THR A 128 12.52 3.59 24.46
C THR A 128 11.21 3.83 23.71
N ILE A 129 10.28 2.87 23.81
CA ILE A 129 8.98 2.94 23.13
C ILE A 129 7.94 3.37 24.16
N ASP A 130 7.36 4.54 23.94
CA ASP A 130 6.30 5.07 24.81
C ASP A 130 4.94 4.46 24.45
N THR A 131 4.67 4.37 23.15
CA THR A 131 3.39 3.93 22.60
C THR A 131 3.63 3.08 21.36
N ALA A 132 2.94 1.93 21.30
CA ALA A 132 2.84 1.12 20.09
C ALA A 132 1.41 1.19 19.53
N LEU A 133 1.31 1.50 18.24
CA LEU A 133 0.08 1.61 17.49
C LEU A 133 -0.04 0.38 16.58
N ILE A 134 -1.09 -0.40 16.77
CA ILE A 134 -1.37 -1.60 15.98
C ILE A 134 -2.39 -1.25 14.92
N THR A 135 -2.03 -1.50 13.66
CA THR A 135 -2.83 -1.12 12.50
C THR A 135 -4.09 -1.97 12.38
N HIS A 136 -4.00 -3.28 12.60
CA HIS A 136 -5.14 -4.21 12.51
C HIS A 136 -4.87 -5.57 13.19
N TRP A 137 -5.86 -6.46 13.17
CA TRP A 137 -5.82 -7.71 13.92
C TRP A 137 -4.90 -8.82 13.38
N HIS A 138 -4.44 -8.77 12.13
CA HIS A 138 -3.65 -9.87 11.57
C HIS A 138 -2.39 -10.18 12.39
N HIS A 139 -2.04 -11.46 12.42
CA HIS A 139 -1.00 -11.97 13.33
C HIS A 139 0.37 -11.37 13.05
N ASP A 140 0.66 -11.03 11.81
CA ASP A 140 1.93 -10.45 11.42
C ASP A 140 2.06 -8.96 11.77
N HIS A 141 1.02 -8.33 12.29
CA HIS A 141 1.07 -6.98 12.86
C HIS A 141 0.99 -7.00 14.40
N THR A 142 0.33 -8.01 14.97
CA THR A 142 0.03 -8.15 16.42
C THR A 142 0.93 -9.14 17.17
N GLY A 143 1.58 -10.05 16.47
CA GLY A 143 2.21 -11.24 17.06
C GLY A 143 3.34 -10.91 18.04
N GLY A 144 4.10 -9.84 17.75
CA GLY A 144 5.23 -9.41 18.58
C GLY A 144 4.86 -8.55 19.80
N ILE A 145 3.59 -8.32 20.12
CA ILE A 145 3.19 -7.47 21.26
C ILE A 145 3.77 -7.96 22.58
N LYS A 146 3.73 -9.28 22.84
CA LYS A 146 4.28 -9.85 24.09
C LYS A 146 5.80 -9.69 24.16
N ASP A 147 6.48 -9.92 23.04
CA ASP A 147 7.92 -9.76 22.93
C ASP A 147 8.34 -8.30 23.13
N LEU A 148 7.60 -7.35 22.54
CA LEU A 148 7.78 -5.92 22.75
C LEU A 148 7.68 -5.54 24.24
N LEU A 149 6.64 -6.02 24.93
CA LEU A 149 6.44 -5.74 26.35
C LEU A 149 7.53 -6.37 27.23
N SER A 150 8.19 -7.45 26.78
CA SER A 150 9.37 -7.99 27.48
C SER A 150 10.59 -7.07 27.40
N ILE A 151 10.72 -6.30 26.31
CA ILE A 151 11.83 -5.36 26.06
C ILE A 151 11.52 -3.97 26.66
N SER A 152 10.28 -3.51 26.54
CA SER A 152 9.81 -2.20 26.98
C SER A 152 8.49 -2.34 27.74
N PRO A 153 8.52 -2.75 29.04
CA PRO A 153 7.33 -3.11 29.80
C PRO A 153 6.33 -1.97 30.05
N GLN A 154 6.76 -0.72 29.88
CA GLN A 154 5.93 0.47 30.06
C GLN A 154 5.23 0.92 28.77
N THR A 155 5.45 0.22 27.65
CA THR A 155 4.86 0.57 26.36
C THR A 155 3.35 0.45 26.43
N ARG A 156 2.64 1.51 26.05
CA ARG A 156 1.18 1.47 25.92
C ARG A 156 0.80 0.93 24.55
N ILE A 157 -0.03 -0.10 24.52
CA ILE A 157 -0.51 -0.70 23.27
C ILE A 157 -1.85 -0.10 22.91
N PHE A 158 -1.96 0.40 21.68
CA PHE A 158 -3.17 0.98 21.14
C PHE A 158 -3.62 0.20 19.90
N LYS A 159 -4.91 -0.07 19.80
CA LYS A 159 -5.54 -0.76 18.67
C LYS A 159 -6.99 -0.28 18.52
N HIS A 160 -7.55 -0.28 17.32
CA HIS A 160 -8.96 0.09 17.12
C HIS A 160 -9.91 -0.82 17.92
N THR A 161 -9.68 -2.13 17.86
CA THR A 161 -10.42 -3.13 18.64
C THR A 161 -9.48 -3.71 19.71
N PRO A 162 -9.35 -3.06 20.88
CA PRO A 162 -8.37 -3.42 21.89
C PRO A 162 -8.73 -4.73 22.61
N GLU A 163 -7.70 -5.48 22.98
CA GLU A 163 -7.78 -6.58 23.93
C GLU A 163 -7.59 -6.09 25.38
N GLU A 164 -7.70 -6.99 26.36
CA GLU A 164 -7.46 -6.66 27.77
C GLU A 164 -6.06 -6.05 27.96
N GLY A 165 -6.00 -4.91 28.66
CA GLY A 165 -4.76 -4.16 28.89
C GLY A 165 -4.32 -3.27 27.73
N GLN A 166 -5.06 -3.24 26.62
CA GLN A 166 -4.80 -2.32 25.49
C GLN A 166 -5.77 -1.13 25.51
N HIS A 167 -5.44 -0.10 24.72
CA HIS A 167 -6.22 1.13 24.59
C HIS A 167 -6.86 1.23 23.21
N GLU A 168 -8.08 1.79 23.15
CA GLU A 168 -8.77 2.08 21.90
C GLU A 168 -8.06 3.19 21.11
N ILE A 169 -7.93 3.01 19.78
CA ILE A 169 -7.61 4.10 18.85
C ILE A 169 -8.91 4.62 18.24
N ARG A 170 -9.09 5.95 18.28
CA ARG A 170 -10.22 6.63 17.63
C ARG A 170 -9.77 7.32 16.35
N HIS A 171 -10.67 7.39 15.37
CA HIS A 171 -10.48 8.24 14.19
C HIS A 171 -10.21 9.69 14.63
N GLY A 172 -9.19 10.33 14.04
CA GLY A 172 -8.73 11.68 14.36
C GLY A 172 -7.85 11.79 15.61
N GLN A 173 -7.59 10.68 16.34
CA GLN A 173 -6.75 10.71 17.53
C GLN A 173 -5.29 11.01 17.17
N ARG A 174 -4.67 11.92 17.94
CA ARG A 174 -3.27 12.30 17.76
C ARG A 174 -2.36 11.62 18.78
N PHE A 175 -1.20 11.16 18.31
CA PHE A 175 -0.12 10.59 19.12
C PHE A 175 1.16 11.38 18.85
N GLN A 176 1.80 11.87 19.89
CA GLN A 176 2.91 12.81 19.76
C GLN A 176 4.09 12.42 20.65
N VAL A 177 5.28 12.48 20.07
CA VAL A 177 6.59 12.43 20.74
C VAL A 177 7.49 13.51 20.16
N ASP A 178 8.71 13.67 20.68
CA ASP A 178 9.67 14.62 20.12
C ASP A 178 9.96 14.27 18.65
N GLY A 179 9.65 15.18 17.74
CA GLY A 179 9.92 15.06 16.31
C GLY A 179 8.97 14.18 15.49
N ALA A 180 7.87 13.69 16.08
CA ALA A 180 6.85 12.97 15.33
C ALA A 180 5.44 13.17 15.92
N THR A 181 4.49 13.45 15.02
CA THR A 181 3.07 13.58 15.34
C THR A 181 2.25 12.77 14.35
N LEU A 182 1.56 11.73 14.85
CA LEU A 182 0.69 10.86 14.07
C LEU A 182 -0.78 11.20 14.31
N THR A 183 -1.55 11.40 13.25
CA THR A 183 -3.01 11.43 13.29
C THR A 183 -3.57 10.11 12.76
N ALA A 184 -4.38 9.43 13.57
CA ALA A 184 -4.99 8.15 13.21
C ALA A 184 -6.24 8.36 12.35
N SER A 185 -6.41 7.55 11.31
CA SER A 185 -7.64 7.46 10.52
C SER A 185 -8.13 6.03 10.45
N TYR A 186 -9.38 5.82 10.84
CA TYR A 186 -10.07 4.55 10.64
C TYR A 186 -10.37 4.33 9.16
N THR A 187 -9.88 3.24 8.61
CA THR A 187 -9.95 2.94 7.16
C THR A 187 -10.20 1.45 6.95
N PRO A 188 -11.41 0.96 7.29
CA PRO A 188 -11.74 -0.46 7.22
C PRO A 188 -11.75 -0.98 5.77
N GLY A 189 -11.78 -2.30 5.62
CA GLY A 189 -11.95 -2.95 4.33
C GLY A 189 -10.97 -4.08 4.16
N HIS A 190 -9.67 -3.82 4.35
CA HIS A 190 -8.69 -4.88 4.51
C HIS A 190 -9.10 -5.80 5.67
N THR A 191 -9.30 -5.18 6.84
CA THR A 191 -10.01 -5.76 7.99
C THR A 191 -10.99 -4.73 8.56
N LYS A 192 -11.89 -5.17 9.43
CA LYS A 192 -12.86 -4.30 10.13
C LYS A 192 -12.23 -3.34 11.14
N ASP A 193 -11.00 -3.58 11.58
CA ASP A 193 -10.33 -2.76 12.61
C ASP A 193 -9.11 -1.99 12.04
N HIS A 194 -9.00 -1.91 10.72
CA HIS A 194 -7.83 -1.35 10.05
C HIS A 194 -7.70 0.17 10.24
N MET A 195 -6.52 0.59 10.65
CA MET A 195 -6.11 1.97 10.88
C MET A 195 -4.93 2.35 9.99
N VAL A 196 -4.92 3.60 9.54
CA VAL A 196 -3.73 4.26 8.95
C VAL A 196 -3.33 5.47 9.79
N PHE A 197 -2.09 5.91 9.63
CA PHE A 197 -1.56 7.04 10.38
C PHE A 197 -0.91 8.06 9.46
N VAL A 198 -1.26 9.33 9.60
CA VAL A 198 -0.61 10.43 8.86
C VAL A 198 0.44 11.06 9.76
N LEU A 199 1.68 11.13 9.28
CA LEU A 199 2.80 11.83 9.90
C LEU A 199 2.83 13.28 9.44
N GLU A 200 2.54 14.19 10.36
CA GLU A 200 2.42 15.62 10.07
C GLU A 200 3.75 16.22 9.57
N GLU A 201 4.88 15.84 10.17
CA GLU A 201 6.19 16.43 9.88
C GLU A 201 6.71 16.13 8.47
N GLU A 202 6.18 15.10 7.82
CA GLU A 202 6.64 14.65 6.49
C GLU A 202 5.53 14.63 5.44
N ASP A 203 4.30 15.00 5.80
CA ASP A 203 3.11 14.84 4.95
C ASP A 203 3.03 13.43 4.32
N ALA A 204 3.24 12.41 5.16
CA ALA A 204 3.38 11.02 4.76
C ALA A 204 2.35 10.14 5.47
N MET A 205 1.96 9.02 4.85
CA MET A 205 0.99 8.08 5.42
C MET A 205 1.59 6.70 5.65
N PHE A 206 1.39 6.14 6.84
CA PHE A 206 1.55 4.71 7.10
C PHE A 206 0.29 3.99 6.64
N THR A 207 0.36 3.35 5.47
CA THR A 207 -0.81 2.78 4.79
C THR A 207 -1.16 1.36 5.23
N ALA A 208 -0.28 0.74 6.03
CA ALA A 208 -0.42 -0.64 6.49
C ALA A 208 -0.81 -1.56 5.31
N ASP A 209 -1.87 -2.33 5.47
CA ASP A 209 -2.27 -3.34 4.48
C ASP A 209 -3.34 -2.85 3.51
N ASN A 210 -3.80 -1.61 3.65
CA ASN A 210 -4.67 -1.02 2.65
C ASN A 210 -3.93 -0.74 1.34
N VAL A 211 -2.66 -0.32 1.39
CA VAL A 211 -1.83 -0.07 0.20
C VAL A 211 -0.43 -0.60 0.47
N LEU A 212 0.05 -1.47 -0.43
CA LEU A 212 1.34 -2.16 -0.32
C LEU A 212 2.38 -1.50 -1.23
N GLY A 213 3.66 -1.65 -0.88
CA GLY A 213 4.78 -1.16 -1.67
C GLY A 213 5.01 -1.93 -2.96
N GLN A 214 4.58 -3.19 -3.01
CA GLN A 214 4.65 -4.04 -4.19
C GLN A 214 3.43 -4.97 -4.25
N GLY A 215 2.90 -5.20 -5.45
CA GLY A 215 1.70 -6.01 -5.64
C GLY A 215 0.41 -5.28 -5.25
N THR A 216 -0.60 -6.04 -4.86
CA THR A 216 -1.92 -5.51 -4.44
C THR A 216 -2.36 -6.13 -3.13
N ALA A 217 -3.11 -5.38 -2.31
CA ALA A 217 -3.68 -5.89 -1.07
C ALA A 217 -4.85 -6.85 -1.29
N VAL A 218 -5.14 -7.67 -0.27
CA VAL A 218 -6.39 -8.43 -0.11
C VAL A 218 -7.33 -7.67 0.84
N PHE A 219 -8.61 -8.03 0.87
CA PHE A 219 -9.60 -7.36 1.74
C PHE A 219 -10.78 -8.27 2.07
N GLU A 220 -11.38 -8.03 3.23
CA GLU A 220 -12.61 -8.66 3.69
C GLU A 220 -13.85 -8.08 2.98
N ASP A 221 -13.86 -6.77 2.72
CA ASP A 221 -15.00 -6.05 2.13
C ASP A 221 -14.51 -5.00 1.11
N MET A 222 -14.73 -5.26 -0.17
CA MET A 222 -14.33 -4.41 -1.29
C MET A 222 -14.99 -3.04 -1.28
N VAL A 223 -16.28 -2.94 -0.95
CA VAL A 223 -17.03 -1.67 -0.98
C VAL A 223 -16.47 -0.74 0.09
N THR A 224 -16.32 -1.29 1.29
CA THR A 224 -15.75 -0.58 2.43
C THR A 224 -14.29 -0.22 2.17
N TYR A 225 -13.51 -1.14 1.59
CA TYR A 225 -12.12 -0.90 1.19
C TYR A 225 -11.97 0.23 0.16
N LEU A 226 -12.78 0.25 -0.90
CA LEU A 226 -12.73 1.30 -1.92
C LEU A 226 -13.07 2.68 -1.35
N ARG A 227 -14.08 2.76 -0.48
CA ARG A 227 -14.41 3.99 0.25
C ARG A 227 -13.25 4.45 1.11
N SER A 228 -12.61 3.55 1.86
CA SER A 228 -11.42 3.85 2.64
C SER A 228 -10.27 4.38 1.79
N LEU A 229 -10.03 3.82 0.59
CA LEU A 229 -9.01 4.34 -0.32
C LEU A 229 -9.33 5.77 -0.81
N GLU A 230 -10.58 6.04 -1.17
CA GLU A 230 -11.02 7.39 -1.58
C GLU A 230 -10.89 8.40 -0.42
N GLU A 231 -11.16 7.97 0.83
CA GLU A 231 -10.98 8.77 2.05
C GLU A 231 -9.51 8.97 2.43
N MET A 232 -8.64 7.98 2.21
CA MET A 232 -7.20 8.05 2.49
C MET A 232 -6.48 9.05 1.57
N LYS A 233 -6.83 9.05 0.28
CA LYS A 233 -6.14 9.81 -0.77
C LYS A 233 -5.97 11.32 -0.46
N PRO A 234 -6.98 12.07 0.04
CA PRO A 234 -6.83 13.49 0.32
C PRO A 234 -6.11 13.81 1.64
N LEU A 235 -5.79 12.81 2.49
CA LEU A 235 -5.25 13.06 3.83
C LEU A 235 -3.77 13.46 3.85
N PHE A 236 -3.04 13.24 2.75
CA PHE A 236 -1.61 13.52 2.62
C PHE A 236 -1.22 13.76 1.16
N LYS A 237 -0.04 14.35 0.91
CA LYS A 237 0.46 14.58 -0.46
C LYS A 237 1.80 13.92 -0.76
N GLY A 238 2.50 13.44 0.25
CA GLY A 238 3.85 12.88 0.14
C GLY A 238 3.90 11.37 -0.07
N ARG A 239 4.88 10.75 0.58
CA ARG A 239 5.18 9.33 0.49
C ARG A 239 4.24 8.48 1.34
N ALA A 240 4.12 7.21 0.97
CA ALA A 240 3.46 6.20 1.78
C ALA A 240 4.44 5.13 2.28
N TYR A 241 4.22 4.71 3.53
CA TYR A 241 4.97 3.71 4.27
C TYR A 241 4.06 2.49 4.49
N PRO A 242 4.15 1.47 3.62
CA PRO A 242 3.21 0.35 3.64
C PRO A 242 3.54 -0.68 4.71
N GLY A 243 2.56 -1.50 5.11
CA GLY A 243 2.76 -2.66 5.98
C GLY A 243 3.71 -3.70 5.36
N HIS A 244 3.74 -3.77 4.03
CA HIS A 244 4.65 -4.66 3.29
C HIS A 244 5.22 -3.99 2.03
N GLY A 245 6.45 -4.34 1.69
CA GLY A 245 7.13 -3.86 0.48
C GLY A 245 7.86 -2.52 0.66
N PRO A 246 8.41 -1.94 -0.42
CA PRO A 246 9.16 -0.70 -0.39
C PRO A 246 8.33 0.53 -0.04
N VAL A 247 9.03 1.62 0.31
CA VAL A 247 8.44 2.96 0.36
C VAL A 247 7.82 3.32 -0.99
N ILE A 248 6.68 4.00 -0.94
CA ILE A 248 5.98 4.52 -2.10
C ILE A 248 6.23 6.02 -2.16
N GLU A 249 7.00 6.49 -3.14
CA GLU A 249 7.38 7.91 -3.24
C GLU A 249 6.20 8.86 -3.50
N ASN A 250 5.19 8.39 -4.24
CA ASN A 250 3.95 9.15 -4.49
C ASN A 250 2.75 8.33 -4.00
N GLY A 251 2.41 8.51 -2.73
CA GLY A 251 1.32 7.77 -2.09
C GLY A 251 -0.05 8.01 -2.73
N PRO A 252 -0.47 9.28 -2.96
CA PRO A 252 -1.77 9.55 -3.59
C PRO A 252 -1.91 8.96 -4.99
N ALA A 253 -0.84 8.94 -5.78
CA ALA A 253 -0.85 8.28 -7.10
C ALA A 253 -1.02 6.76 -6.96
N LYS A 254 -0.34 6.12 -6.00
CA LYS A 254 -0.49 4.68 -5.77
C LYS A 254 -1.89 4.32 -5.26
N ILE A 255 -2.51 5.14 -4.41
CA ILE A 255 -3.91 4.97 -4.00
C ILE A 255 -4.85 5.10 -5.21
N ALA A 256 -4.62 6.08 -6.09
CA ALA A 256 -5.41 6.23 -7.31
C ALA A 256 -5.26 5.03 -8.26
N GLU A 257 -4.06 4.47 -8.40
CA GLU A 257 -3.79 3.23 -9.14
C GLU A 257 -4.59 2.05 -8.55
N TYR A 258 -4.59 1.89 -7.23
CA TYR A 258 -5.37 0.86 -6.54
C TYR A 258 -6.88 1.02 -6.83
N ILE A 259 -7.42 2.23 -6.71
CA ILE A 259 -8.83 2.52 -7.01
C ILE A 259 -9.15 2.19 -8.48
N ALA A 260 -8.32 2.64 -9.42
CA ALA A 260 -8.52 2.39 -10.85
C ALA A 260 -8.48 0.89 -11.18
N HIS A 261 -7.52 0.15 -10.61
CA HIS A 261 -7.40 -1.29 -10.80
C HIS A 261 -8.66 -2.05 -10.33
N ARG A 262 -9.26 -1.63 -9.21
CA ARG A 262 -10.50 -2.26 -8.71
C ARG A 262 -11.73 -1.90 -9.54
N LYS A 263 -11.86 -0.64 -9.98
CA LYS A 263 -12.92 -0.21 -10.91
C LYS A 263 -12.83 -0.98 -12.24
N GLN A 264 -11.63 -1.15 -12.79
CA GLN A 264 -11.41 -1.97 -13.98
C GLN A 264 -11.86 -3.43 -13.79
N ARG A 265 -11.68 -4.00 -12.59
CA ARG A 265 -12.12 -5.37 -12.32
C ARG A 265 -13.64 -5.49 -12.26
N GLU A 266 -14.33 -4.51 -11.68
CA GLU A 266 -15.79 -4.42 -11.72
C GLU A 266 -16.28 -4.33 -13.17
N ASP A 267 -15.66 -3.46 -13.98
CA ASP A 267 -15.99 -3.33 -15.40
C ASP A 267 -15.81 -4.65 -16.16
N GLN A 268 -14.73 -5.39 -15.90
CA GLN A 268 -14.52 -6.72 -16.49
C GLN A 268 -15.65 -7.70 -16.12
N VAL A 269 -16.08 -7.74 -14.85
CA VAL A 269 -17.21 -8.58 -14.42
C VAL A 269 -18.48 -8.21 -15.18
N ILE A 270 -18.80 -6.92 -15.29
CA ILE A 270 -19.98 -6.46 -16.03
C ILE A 270 -19.89 -6.82 -17.51
N GLN A 271 -18.73 -6.63 -18.15
CA GLN A 271 -18.56 -6.95 -19.56
C GLN A 271 -18.67 -8.46 -19.81
N THR A 272 -18.10 -9.30 -18.95
CA THR A 272 -18.25 -10.77 -19.07
C THR A 272 -19.69 -11.21 -18.85
N LEU A 273 -20.42 -10.63 -17.89
CA LEU A 273 -21.85 -10.90 -17.72
C LEU A 273 -22.67 -10.55 -18.96
N LYS A 274 -22.27 -9.53 -19.75
CA LYS A 274 -22.95 -9.14 -21.00
C LYS A 274 -22.74 -10.14 -22.13
N THR A 275 -21.66 -10.92 -22.15
CA THR A 275 -21.37 -11.82 -23.27
C THR A 275 -22.13 -13.15 -23.19
N GLY A 276 -22.57 -13.56 -21.99
CA GLY A 276 -23.18 -14.88 -21.75
C GLY A 276 -22.16 -16.04 -21.86
N PRO A 277 -22.31 -17.18 -21.14
CA PRO A 277 -21.48 -18.36 -21.36
C PRO A 277 -21.74 -18.94 -22.76
N GLY A 278 -20.70 -18.96 -23.59
CA GLY A 278 -20.72 -19.53 -24.94
C GLY A 278 -21.20 -18.54 -26.01
N GLU A 279 -20.35 -18.27 -26.99
CA GLU A 279 -20.61 -17.38 -28.13
C GLU A 279 -21.90 -17.74 -28.88
N VAL A 280 -22.91 -16.87 -28.84
CA VAL A 280 -23.47 -16.22 -30.04
C VAL A 280 -23.99 -14.84 -29.60
N GLU A 281 -23.42 -13.78 -30.18
CA GLU A 281 -23.90 -12.41 -30.07
C GLU A 281 -25.31 -12.33 -30.68
N THR A 282 -26.34 -12.63 -29.88
CA THR A 282 -27.74 -12.56 -30.28
C THR A 282 -28.34 -11.27 -29.76
N GLN A 283 -28.87 -10.45 -30.66
CA GLN A 283 -29.56 -9.19 -30.33
C GLN A 283 -30.96 -9.39 -29.74
N GLU A 284 -31.27 -10.56 -29.19
CA GLU A 284 -32.55 -10.83 -28.53
C GLU A 284 -32.36 -10.82 -27.00
N SER A 285 -32.90 -9.75 -26.40
CA SER A 285 -32.95 -9.38 -24.99
C SER A 285 -33.58 -10.40 -24.01
N ALA A 286 -33.67 -11.70 -24.34
CA ALA A 286 -34.39 -12.70 -23.56
C ALA A 286 -33.51 -13.82 -22.96
N LEU A 287 -32.21 -13.86 -23.26
CA LEU A 287 -31.29 -14.89 -22.76
C LEU A 287 -29.96 -14.26 -22.31
N TRP A 288 -29.97 -13.43 -21.27
CA TRP A 288 -28.73 -13.21 -20.51
C TRP A 288 -28.44 -14.51 -19.77
N SER A 289 -27.61 -15.37 -20.37
CA SER A 289 -27.21 -16.64 -19.78
C SER A 289 -26.47 -16.38 -18.47
N ALA A 290 -26.89 -17.08 -17.42
CA ALA A 290 -26.42 -16.83 -16.08
C ALA A 290 -25.01 -17.41 -15.90
N TRP A 291 -24.16 -16.71 -15.16
CA TRP A 291 -22.76 -17.05 -14.93
C TRP A 291 -22.56 -17.48 -13.49
N THR A 292 -21.78 -18.52 -13.24
CA THR A 292 -21.25 -18.72 -11.89
C THR A 292 -20.05 -17.80 -11.65
N ALA A 293 -19.74 -17.52 -10.38
CA ALA A 293 -18.52 -16.80 -10.03
C ALA A 293 -17.25 -17.55 -10.49
N THR A 294 -17.32 -18.88 -10.64
CA THR A 294 -16.21 -19.70 -11.15
C THR A 294 -16.00 -19.45 -12.64
N ASP A 295 -17.07 -19.45 -13.43
CA ASP A 295 -17.01 -19.18 -14.87
C ASP A 295 -16.44 -17.77 -15.15
N LEU A 296 -16.89 -16.78 -14.37
CA LEU A 296 -16.35 -15.42 -14.45
C LEU A 296 -14.84 -15.39 -14.14
N VAL A 297 -14.38 -16.17 -13.15
CA VAL A 297 -12.95 -16.24 -12.83
C VAL A 297 -12.15 -16.85 -13.98
N GLU A 298 -12.62 -17.93 -14.58
CA GLU A 298 -11.92 -18.59 -15.69
C GLU A 298 -11.73 -17.65 -16.90
N VAL A 299 -12.72 -16.79 -17.19
CA VAL A 299 -12.63 -15.80 -18.27
C VAL A 299 -11.74 -14.61 -17.86
N ILE A 300 -11.99 -14.01 -16.70
CA ILE A 300 -11.38 -12.74 -16.27
C ILE A 300 -9.94 -12.93 -15.78
N TYR A 301 -9.60 -14.11 -15.27
CA TYR A 301 -8.29 -14.45 -14.69
C TYR A 301 -7.56 -15.55 -15.47
N LYS A 302 -7.83 -15.69 -16.77
CA LYS A 302 -7.21 -16.70 -17.65
C LYS A 302 -5.67 -16.75 -17.60
N ASP A 303 -5.02 -15.61 -17.37
CA ASP A 303 -3.56 -15.49 -17.32
C ASP A 303 -2.98 -15.61 -15.89
N VAL A 304 -3.85 -15.84 -14.88
CA VAL A 304 -3.46 -16.00 -13.48
C VAL A 304 -3.34 -17.48 -13.13
N PRO A 305 -2.28 -17.91 -12.42
CA PRO A 305 -2.12 -19.30 -11.98
C PRO A 305 -3.36 -19.84 -11.25
N GLN A 306 -3.79 -21.07 -11.59
CA GLN A 306 -5.01 -21.69 -11.07
C GLN A 306 -5.05 -21.80 -9.54
N ASN A 307 -3.90 -21.94 -8.87
CA ASN A 307 -3.83 -21.96 -7.41
C ASN A 307 -4.22 -20.62 -6.76
N LEU A 308 -4.37 -19.54 -7.54
CA LEU A 308 -4.87 -18.24 -7.09
C LEU A 308 -6.35 -18.01 -7.44
N HIS A 309 -6.97 -18.88 -8.23
CA HIS A 309 -8.37 -18.76 -8.63
C HIS A 309 -9.35 -18.76 -7.45
N PRO A 310 -9.17 -19.54 -6.36
CA PRO A 310 -10.06 -19.46 -5.21
C PRO A 310 -10.11 -18.05 -4.57
N ALA A 311 -8.96 -17.37 -4.48
CA ALA A 311 -8.89 -16.00 -3.99
C ALA A 311 -9.54 -15.00 -4.97
N ALA A 312 -9.31 -15.20 -6.27
CA ALA A 312 -9.96 -14.41 -7.33
C ALA A 312 -11.49 -14.55 -7.29
N ARG A 313 -12.02 -15.77 -7.05
CA ARG A 313 -13.45 -16.04 -6.91
C ARG A 313 -14.06 -15.27 -5.75
N GLY A 314 -13.37 -15.20 -4.61
CA GLY A 314 -13.79 -14.37 -3.48
C GLY A 314 -13.94 -12.89 -3.87
N GLY A 315 -12.98 -12.35 -4.63
CA GLY A 315 -13.05 -10.98 -5.15
C GLY A 315 -14.21 -10.76 -6.12
N VAL A 316 -14.46 -11.71 -7.03
CA VAL A 316 -15.61 -11.65 -7.96
C VAL A 316 -16.94 -11.68 -7.22
N LEU A 317 -17.09 -12.53 -6.20
CA LEU A 317 -18.31 -12.56 -5.38
C LEU A 317 -18.58 -11.24 -4.66
N GLN A 318 -17.55 -10.56 -4.17
CA GLN A 318 -17.72 -9.23 -3.55
C GLN A 318 -18.18 -8.18 -4.57
N ILE A 319 -17.65 -8.22 -5.81
CA ILE A 319 -18.12 -7.36 -6.90
C ILE A 319 -19.59 -7.65 -7.22
N LEU A 320 -19.97 -8.92 -7.34
CA LEU A 320 -21.33 -9.33 -7.63
C LEU A 320 -22.32 -8.89 -6.53
N GLY A 321 -21.95 -9.08 -5.26
CA GLY A 321 -22.75 -8.60 -4.13
C GLY A 321 -22.90 -7.08 -4.10
N LYS A 322 -21.84 -6.32 -4.44
CA LYS A 322 -21.92 -4.87 -4.64
C LYS A 322 -22.91 -4.52 -5.75
N LEU A 323 -22.75 -5.12 -6.93
CA LEU A 323 -23.62 -4.85 -8.09
C LEU A 323 -25.09 -5.21 -7.79
N GLU A 324 -25.34 -6.25 -6.98
CA GLU A 324 -26.69 -6.61 -6.55
C GLU A 324 -27.28 -5.55 -5.62
N SER A 325 -26.50 -5.06 -4.66
CA SER A 325 -26.93 -3.95 -3.78
C SER A 325 -27.25 -2.66 -4.56
N GLU A 326 -26.64 -2.49 -5.74
CA GLU A 326 -26.88 -1.39 -6.68
C GLU A 326 -28.05 -1.66 -7.65
N GLY A 327 -28.69 -2.84 -7.57
CA GLY A 327 -29.76 -3.24 -8.47
C GLY A 327 -29.32 -3.49 -9.92
N ARG A 328 -28.04 -3.82 -10.14
CA ARG A 328 -27.44 -4.02 -11.46
C ARG A 328 -27.33 -5.49 -11.86
N VAL A 329 -27.27 -6.40 -10.88
CA VAL A 329 -27.31 -7.85 -11.10
C VAL A 329 -28.33 -8.50 -10.15
N ALA A 330 -28.73 -9.72 -10.46
CA ALA A 330 -29.47 -10.59 -9.56
C ALA A 330 -28.89 -12.01 -9.64
N HIS A 331 -29.15 -12.84 -8.62
CA HIS A 331 -28.74 -14.23 -8.61
C HIS A 331 -29.87 -15.20 -8.26
N ASP A 332 -29.76 -16.44 -8.75
CA ASP A 332 -30.53 -17.60 -8.32
C ASP A 332 -29.54 -18.75 -8.04
N GLY A 333 -29.44 -19.18 -6.78
CA GLY A 333 -28.37 -20.09 -6.35
C GLY A 333 -26.98 -19.48 -6.57
N ASP A 334 -26.12 -20.18 -7.32
CA ASP A 334 -24.76 -19.72 -7.65
C ASP A 334 -24.68 -18.95 -8.99
N GLU A 335 -25.81 -18.78 -9.67
CA GLU A 335 -25.89 -18.20 -11.00
C GLU A 335 -26.27 -16.71 -10.96
N TRP A 336 -25.46 -15.87 -11.61
CA TRP A 336 -25.59 -14.41 -11.64
C TRP A 336 -25.94 -13.91 -13.03
N LYS A 337 -26.81 -12.90 -13.10
CA LYS A 337 -27.20 -12.25 -14.35
C LYS A 337 -27.25 -10.73 -14.22
N LEU A 338 -26.92 -10.04 -15.31
CA LEU A 338 -27.12 -8.60 -15.42
C LEU A 338 -28.62 -8.28 -15.50
N LEU A 339 -29.06 -7.27 -14.78
CA LEU A 339 -30.39 -6.70 -14.94
C LEU A 339 -30.31 -5.65 -16.06
N ALA A 340 -31.23 -5.70 -17.03
CA ALA A 340 -31.32 -4.67 -18.07
C ALA A 340 -31.51 -3.30 -17.40
N ASP A 341 -30.61 -2.35 -17.72
CA ASP A 341 -30.45 -1.03 -17.10
C ASP A 341 -31.65 -0.62 -16.24
N GLY A 342 -31.48 -0.75 -14.92
CA GLY A 342 -32.35 -0.09 -13.97
C GLY A 342 -32.32 1.40 -14.31
N ARG A 343 -33.43 1.92 -14.84
CA ARG A 343 -33.65 3.36 -14.91
C ARG A 343 -33.27 3.92 -13.55
N ALA A 344 -32.33 4.87 -13.54
CA ALA A 344 -31.97 5.63 -12.37
C ALA A 344 -33.25 6.04 -11.62
N SER A 345 -33.42 5.53 -10.41
CA SER A 345 -34.44 6.01 -9.49
C SER A 345 -34.12 7.48 -9.23
N LEU A 346 -34.99 8.37 -9.71
CA LEU A 346 -34.99 9.81 -9.43
C LEU A 346 -35.17 10.10 -7.93
#